data_AF-A0A6M1T0T0-F1
#
_entry.id   AF-A0A6M1T0T0-F1
#
_cell.length_a   1.000
_cell.length_b   1.000
_cell.length_c   1.000
_cell.angle_alpha   90.00
_cell.angle_beta   90.00
_cell.angle_gamma   90.00
#
_symmetry.space_group_name_H-M   'P 1'
#
loop_
_entity.id
_entity.type
_entity.pdbx_description
1 polymer ?
#
loop_
_entity_poly.entity_id
_entity_poly.type
_entity_poly.pdbx_seq_one_letter_code
_entity_poly.pdbx_strand_id
1 'polypeptide(L)' 'MASRTYYHVKPTSSGWEGKKVGASRASVTGSTKAEVRDKTIAIAKNNRPSSVKIHKKDGSFEEERTYNGDPYPPSG' A
#
# COMPACT_ATOMS: atom_id res chain seq x y z
N MET A 1 -15.65 10.03 11.63
CA MET A 1 -14.18 10.00 11.43
C MET A 1 -13.91 9.20 10.17
N ALA A 2 -13.23 9.76 9.17
CA ALA A 2 -12.87 9.00 7.98
C ALA A 2 -11.85 7.92 8.37
N SER A 3 -12.22 6.64 8.27
CA SER A 3 -11.32 5.53 8.56
C SER A 3 -10.22 5.45 7.51
N ARG A 4 -8.96 5.66 7.91
CA ARG A 4 -7.82 5.52 7.02
C ARG A 4 -7.71 4.08 6.51
N THR A 5 -7.58 3.92 5.20
CA THR A 5 -7.39 2.61 4.60
C THR A 5 -5.92 2.19 4.64
N TYR A 6 -5.62 1.05 5.25
CA TYR A 6 -4.26 0.51 5.26
C TYR A 6 -4.11 -0.59 4.19
N TYR A 7 -2.99 -0.57 3.48
CA TYR A 7 -2.59 -1.60 2.52
C TYR A 7 -1.25 -2.18 2.93
N HIS A 8 -1.08 -3.50 2.80
CA HIS A 8 0.15 -4.21 3.06
C HIS A 8 0.66 -4.81 1.76
N VAL A 9 1.89 -4.47 1.38
CA VAL A 9 2.63 -5.10 0.30
C VAL A 9 3.59 -6.10 0.92
N LYS A 10 3.31 -7.39 0.74
CA LYS A 10 4.10 -8.49 1.33
C LYS A 10 4.48 -9.54 0.29
N PRO A 11 5.62 -10.23 0.48
CA PRO A 11 5.95 -11.37 -0.35
C PRO A 11 4.97 -12.52 -0.10
N THR A 12 4.73 -13.32 -1.13
CA THR A 12 3.96 -14.58 -1.09
C THR A 12 4.81 -15.71 -1.65
N SER A 13 4.30 -16.94 -1.60
CA SER A 13 4.98 -18.11 -2.19
C SER A 13 5.20 -18.00 -3.70
N SER A 14 4.36 -17.23 -4.41
CA SER A 14 4.41 -17.07 -5.87
C SER A 14 4.91 -15.71 -6.34
N GLY A 15 5.26 -14.80 -5.43
CA GLY A 15 5.70 -13.44 -5.78
C GLY A 15 5.36 -12.44 -4.69
N TRP A 16 4.51 -11.47 -5.03
CA TRP A 16 4.13 -10.37 -4.16
C TRP A 16 2.62 -10.11 -4.23
N GLU A 17 2.07 -9.64 -3.12
CA GLU A 17 0.67 -9.20 -3.06
C GLU A 17 0.53 -7.88 -2.32
N GLY A 18 -0.39 -7.05 -2.80
CA GLY A 18 -0.85 -5.81 -2.20
C GLY A 18 -2.27 -6.01 -1.70
N LYS A 19 -2.45 -6.04 -0.38
CA LYS A 19 -3.72 -6.39 0.26
C LYS A 19 -4.15 -5.31 1.24
N LYS A 20 -5.43 -4.90 1.16
CA LYS A 20 -6.05 -4.02 2.16
C LYS A 20 -6.16 -4.75 3.51
N VAL A 21 -5.83 -4.06 4.61
CA VAL A 21 -6.01 -4.58 5.97
C VAL A 21 -7.49 -4.88 6.22
N GLY A 22 -7.78 -6.09 6.69
CA GLY A 22 -9.15 -6.59 6.91
C GLY A 22 -9.85 -7.11 5.66
N ALA A 23 -9.27 -7.01 4.46
CA ALA A 23 -9.84 -7.64 3.28
C ALA A 23 -9.59 -9.16 3.27
N SER A 24 -10.47 -9.95 2.67
CA SER A 24 -10.24 -11.39 2.48
C SER A 24 -9.25 -11.66 1.34
N ARG A 25 -9.31 -10.85 0.27
CA ARG A 25 -8.49 -11.00 -0.95
C ARG A 25 -7.43 -9.91 -1.10
N ALA A 26 -6.34 -10.24 -1.79
CA ALA A 26 -5.39 -9.24 -2.29
C ALA A 26 -6.07 -8.34 -3.33
N SER A 27 -5.75 -7.05 -3.30
CA SER A 27 -6.17 -6.07 -4.30
C SER A 27 -5.30 -6.14 -5.54
N VAL A 28 -4.03 -6.50 -5.36
CA VAL A 28 -3.02 -6.62 -6.40
C VAL A 28 -2.15 -7.84 -6.13
N THR A 29 -1.80 -8.58 -7.17
CA THR A 29 -0.78 -9.63 -7.15
C THR A 29 0.17 -9.42 -8.31
N GLY A 30 1.42 -9.83 -8.16
CA GLY A 30 2.42 -9.70 -9.22
C GLY A 30 3.70 -10.46 -8.88
N SER A 31 4.53 -10.67 -9.89
CA SER A 31 5.77 -11.47 -9.73
C SER A 31 6.86 -10.67 -9.01
N THR A 32 6.84 -9.34 -9.12
CA THR A 32 7.86 -8.47 -8.56
C THR A 32 7.31 -7.50 -7.52
N LYS A 33 8.15 -7.13 -6.56
CA LYS A 33 7.83 -6.14 -5.54
C LYS A 33 7.46 -4.79 -6.15
N ALA A 34 8.25 -4.33 -7.13
CA ALA A 34 8.08 -3.02 -7.75
C ALA A 34 6.69 -2.89 -8.40
N GLU A 35 6.30 -3.89 -9.18
CA GLU A 35 5.00 -3.91 -9.85
C GLU A 35 3.83 -3.84 -8.85
N VAL A 36 3.88 -4.68 -7.80
CA VAL A 36 2.81 -4.71 -6.78
C VAL A 36 2.80 -3.44 -5.95
N ARG A 37 3.98 -2.92 -5.58
CA ARG A 37 4.14 -1.64 -4.89
C ARG A 37 3.49 -0.51 -5.68
N ASP A 38 3.82 -0.37 -6.95
CA ASP A 38 3.37 0.77 -7.76
C ASP A 38 1.86 0.72 -8.00
N LYS A 39 1.31 -0.46 -8.29
CA LYS A 39 -0.14 -0.69 -8.40
C LYS A 39 -0.86 -0.43 -7.06
N THR A 40 -0.29 -0.88 -5.93
CA THR A 40 -0.88 -0.63 -4.60
C THR A 40 -0.85 0.85 -4.24
N ILE A 41 0.24 1.54 -4.58
CA ILE A 41 0.38 2.99 -4.41
C ILE A 41 -0.67 3.74 -5.24
N ALA A 42 -0.90 3.34 -6.49
CA ALA A 42 -1.93 3.94 -7.34
C ALA A 42 -3.33 3.80 -6.73
N ILE A 43 -3.68 2.60 -6.22
CA ILE A 43 -4.94 2.38 -5.52
C ILE A 43 -5.04 3.24 -4.26
N ALA A 44 -3.98 3.29 -3.44
CA ALA A 44 -3.95 4.07 -2.22
C ALA A 44 -4.11 5.58 -2.49
N LYS A 45 -3.42 6.10 -3.51
CA LYS A 45 -3.57 7.50 -3.97
C LYS A 45 -5.01 7.83 -4.40
N ASN A 46 -5.73 6.88 -4.99
CA ASN A 46 -7.13 7.07 -5.37
C ASN A 46 -8.09 6.92 -4.18
N ASN A 47 -7.70 6.15 -3.15
CA ASN A 47 -8.51 5.87 -1.97
C ASN A 47 -7.98 6.61 -0.73
N ARG A 48 -8.00 7.95 -0.74
CA ARG A 48 -7.54 8.78 0.38
C ARG A 48 -8.66 8.94 1.43
N PRO A 49 -8.34 8.99 2.74
CA PRO A 49 -7.02 8.84 3.34
C PRO A 49 -6.57 7.37 3.38
N SER A 50 -5.33 7.09 2.97
CA SER A 50 -4.76 5.73 3.01
C SER A 50 -3.29 5.71 3.44
N SER A 51 -2.81 4.52 3.83
CA SER A 51 -1.40 4.22 4.06
C SER A 51 -1.03 2.88 3.43
N VAL A 52 0.17 2.81 2.84
CA VAL A 52 0.74 1.61 2.24
C VAL A 52 1.98 1.22 3.03
N LYS A 53 1.93 0.06 3.69
CA LYS A 53 3.06 -0.57 4.39
C LYS A 53 3.73 -1.56 3.45
N ILE A 54 5.02 -1.40 3.25
CA ILE A 54 5.83 -2.22 2.36
C ILE A 54 6.75 -3.08 3.21
N HIS A 55 6.66 -4.39 3.02
CA HIS A 55 7.53 -5.36 3.67
C HIS A 55 8.68 -5.76 2.74
N LYS A 56 9.78 -6.23 3.35
CA LYS A 56 10.90 -6.88 2.66
C LYS A 56 10.57 -8.34 2.34
N LYS A 57 11.44 -8.99 1.55
CA LYS A 57 11.35 -10.44 1.26
C LYS A 57 11.45 -11.30 2.51
N ASP A 58 12.13 -10.82 3.54
CA ASP A 58 12.26 -11.46 4.86
C ASP A 58 11.02 -11.24 5.76
N GLY A 59 10.01 -10.49 5.29
CA GLY A 59 8.80 -10.15 6.04
C GLY A 59 8.93 -8.95 6.97
N SER A 60 10.14 -8.42 7.16
CA SER A 60 10.37 -7.23 7.98
C SER A 60 9.77 -5.99 7.33
N PHE A 61 9.47 -4.98 8.14
CA PHE A 61 8.98 -3.71 7.66
C PHE A 61 10.11 -2.94 6.95
N GLU A 62 9.84 -2.47 5.73
CA GLU A 62 10.78 -1.64 4.99
C GLU A 62 10.44 -0.17 5.11
N GLU A 63 9.22 0.19 4.72
CA GLU A 63 8.77 1.58 4.65
C GLU A 63 7.24 1.67 4.68
N GLU A 64 6.73 2.80 5.14
CA GLU A 64 5.30 3.16 5.09
C GLU A 64 5.13 4.47 4.33
N ARG A 65 4.22 4.46 3.37
CA ARG A 65 3.80 5.67 2.64
C ARG A 65 2.38 6.00 3.02
N THR A 66 2.18 7.17 3.62
CA THR A 66 0.85 7.68 3.98
C THR A 66 0.41 8.72 2.96
N TYR A 67 -0.80 8.54 2.44
CA TYR A 67 -1.50 9.45 1.55
C TYR A 67 -2.70 10.03 2.29
N ASN A 68 -2.45 11.09 3.05
CA ASN A 68 -3.53 11.95 3.51
C ASN A 68 -3.99 12.78 2.32
N GLY A 69 -5.30 12.91 2.12
CA GLY A 69 -5.86 13.94 1.23
C GLY A 69 -5.67 15.29 1.89
N ASP A 70 -4.42 15.71 2.06
CA ASP A 70 -4.07 16.96 2.70
C ASP A 70 -4.51 18.10 1.76
N PRO A 71 -5.43 18.98 2.19
CA PRO A 71 -5.81 20.16 1.42
C PRO A 71 -4.72 21.25 1.43
N TYR A 72 -3.61 21.07 2.15
CA TYR A 72 -2.56 22.06 2.27
C TYR A 72 -1.28 21.66 1.49
N PRO A 73 -1.17 22.00 0.20
CA PRO A 73 0.14 22.09 -0.43
C PRO A 73 0.92 23.21 0.27
N PRO A 74 2.23 23.06 0.58
CA PRO A 74 3.01 24.21 1.04
C PRO A 74 2.96 25.29 -0.04
N SER A 75 2.44 26.45 0.33
CA SER A 75 2.51 27.65 -0.49
C SER A 75 3.89 28.27 -0.32
N GLY A 76 4.66 28.31 -1.41
CA GLY A 76 5.90 29.11 -1.51
C GLY A 76 7.16 28.29 -1.39
#